data_AF-A0A2N8PNC1-F1
#
_entry.id   AF-A0A2N8PNC1-F1
#
_cell.length_a   1.000
_cell.length_b   1.000
_cell.length_c   1.000
_cell.angle_alpha   90.00
_cell.angle_beta   90.00
_cell.angle_gamma   90.00
#
_symmetry.space_group_name_H-M   'P 1'
#
loop_
_entity.id
_entity.type
_entity.pdbx_description
1 polymer ?
#
loop_
_entity_poly.entity_id
_entity_poly.type
_entity_poly.pdbx_seq_one_letter_code
_entity_poly.pdbx_strand_id
1 'polypeptide(L)'
;MARPHRRLRPRRPAATALAALAAATLALPLLSACSAVQKAMDCTHTATALVDGVDTLRTAADKAVDDPQGANKALDTLDADLRKLSASTDDPELSKAIDKMNGGIKDARTALRDHKAPDLTSIGQATSDITAACTPGDKE
;
A
#
# COMPACT_ATOMS: atom_id res chain seq x y z
N MET A 1 -57.78 50.26 -10.56
CA MET A 1 -58.60 49.54 -9.57
C MET A 1 -59.27 48.35 -10.24
N ALA A 2 -58.87 47.10 -9.95
CA ALA A 2 -59.68 45.88 -10.11
C ALA A 2 -58.95 44.71 -9.42
N ARG A 3 -59.73 43.86 -8.77
CA ARG A 3 -59.39 42.99 -7.63
C ARG A 3 -58.73 41.65 -8.01
N PRO A 4 -58.05 41.00 -7.04
CA PRO A 4 -57.07 39.93 -7.28
C PRO A 4 -57.71 38.54 -7.52
N HIS A 5 -56.97 37.71 -8.26
CA HIS A 5 -57.31 36.32 -8.50
C HIS A 5 -57.08 35.45 -7.25
N ARG A 6 -58.15 34.76 -6.84
CA ARG A 6 -58.16 33.60 -5.93
C ARG A 6 -57.14 32.56 -6.36
N ARG A 7 -56.41 31.96 -5.42
CA ARG A 7 -56.29 30.50 -5.33
C ARG A 7 -56.26 30.05 -3.87
N LEU A 8 -57.35 29.41 -3.46
CA LEU A 8 -57.41 28.56 -2.28
C LEU A 8 -56.37 27.45 -2.46
N ARG A 9 -55.30 27.46 -1.67
CA ARG A 9 -54.33 26.37 -1.67
C ARG A 9 -54.90 25.21 -0.83
N PRO A 10 -55.04 24.02 -1.40
CA PRO A 10 -55.50 22.85 -0.67
C PRO A 10 -54.50 22.45 0.41
N ARG A 11 -55.04 22.13 1.57
CA ARG A 11 -54.37 21.56 2.74
C ARG A 11 -54.33 20.05 2.54
N ARG A 12 -53.14 19.42 2.68
CA ARG A 12 -52.84 18.03 3.13
C ARG A 12 -51.56 17.50 2.44
N PRO A 13 -50.87 16.49 2.99
CA PRO A 13 -50.71 16.11 4.40
C PRO A 13 -49.23 16.08 4.80
N ALA A 14 -48.96 16.04 6.11
CA ALA A 14 -47.68 15.59 6.63
C ALA A 14 -47.48 14.13 6.18
N ALA A 15 -46.59 13.92 5.22
CA ALA A 15 -46.10 12.60 4.88
C ALA A 15 -44.84 12.35 5.70
N THR A 16 -45.02 11.61 6.79
CA THR A 16 -43.96 10.83 7.43
C THR A 16 -43.33 9.91 6.39
N ALA A 17 -42.19 10.33 5.83
CA ALA A 17 -41.35 9.43 5.05
C ALA A 17 -40.47 8.65 6.03
N LEU A 18 -40.82 7.38 6.16
CA LEU A 18 -40.12 6.35 6.90
C LEU A 18 -38.64 6.29 6.55
N ALA A 19 -37.84 5.97 7.57
CA ALA A 19 -36.43 5.64 7.50
C ALA A 19 -36.13 4.65 6.37
N ALA A 20 -35.25 5.03 5.45
CA ALA A 20 -34.45 4.08 4.70
C ALA A 20 -33.08 4.03 5.38
N LEU A 21 -32.95 3.17 6.40
CA LEU A 21 -31.64 2.63 6.75
C LEU A 21 -31.18 1.87 5.51
N ALA A 22 -30.27 2.48 4.74
CA ALA A 22 -29.49 1.77 3.75
C ALA A 22 -28.57 0.81 4.50
N ALA A 23 -29.11 -0.33 4.93
CA ALA A 23 -28.29 -1.49 5.22
C ALA A 23 -27.70 -1.92 3.87
N ALA A 24 -26.51 -1.41 3.57
CA ALA A 24 -25.66 -1.98 2.54
C ALA A 24 -25.38 -3.41 2.97
N THR A 25 -26.23 -4.33 2.55
CA THR A 25 -25.96 -5.76 2.60
C THR A 25 -24.85 -5.98 1.59
N LEU A 26 -23.61 -5.87 2.06
CA LEU A 26 -22.46 -6.44 1.39
C LEU A 26 -22.74 -7.93 1.26
N ALA A 27 -23.38 -8.32 0.16
CA ALA A 27 -23.41 -9.68 -0.33
C ALA A 27 -21.99 -10.04 -0.78
N LEU A 28 -21.08 -10.12 0.17
CA LEU A 28 -19.77 -10.71 -0.01
C LEU A 28 -20.01 -12.21 -0.20
N PRO A 29 -19.50 -12.84 -1.26
CA PRO A 29 -19.42 -14.29 -1.29
C PRO A 29 -18.45 -14.68 -0.16
N LEU A 30 -18.99 -15.07 0.99
CA LEU A 30 -18.25 -15.36 2.24
C LEU A 30 -17.26 -16.53 2.11
N LEU A 31 -17.18 -17.15 0.93
CA LEU A 31 -16.33 -18.31 0.64
C LEU A 31 -14.95 -17.93 0.07
N SER A 32 -14.73 -16.70 -0.41
CA SER A 32 -13.41 -16.20 -0.85
C SER A 32 -12.80 -15.17 0.12
N ALA A 33 -13.53 -14.77 1.17
CA ALA A 33 -13.11 -13.73 2.11
C ALA A 33 -11.89 -14.12 2.95
N CYS A 34 -11.73 -15.39 3.31
CA CYS A 34 -10.55 -15.84 4.06
C CYS A 34 -9.26 -15.76 3.23
N SER A 35 -9.28 -16.10 1.93
CA SER A 35 -8.07 -16.04 1.11
C SER A 35 -7.62 -14.61 0.80
N ALA A 36 -8.58 -13.68 0.66
CA ALA A 36 -8.26 -12.26 0.49
C ALA A 36 -7.70 -11.64 1.78
N VAL A 37 -8.30 -11.96 2.94
CA VAL A 37 -7.76 -11.54 4.24
C VAL A 37 -6.38 -12.16 4.49
N GLN A 38 -6.18 -13.44 4.19
CA GLN A 38 -4.89 -14.10 4.36
C GLN A 38 -3.81 -13.43 3.50
N LYS A 39 -4.10 -13.17 2.21
CA LYS A 39 -3.20 -12.43 1.32
C LYS A 39 -2.92 -11.01 1.80
N ALA A 40 -3.92 -10.30 2.31
CA ALA A 40 -3.72 -8.96 2.86
C ALA A 40 -2.82 -9.00 4.10
N MET A 41 -3.01 -9.97 5.00
CA MET A 41 -2.15 -10.18 6.16
C MET A 41 -0.72 -10.57 5.75
N ASP A 42 -0.56 -11.43 4.75
CA ASP A 42 0.74 -11.81 4.19
C ASP A 42 1.43 -10.62 3.52
N CYS A 43 0.68 -9.75 2.82
CA CYS A 43 1.17 -8.49 2.24
C CYS A 43 1.71 -7.58 3.35
N THR A 44 0.91 -7.30 4.38
CA THR A 44 1.31 -6.45 5.50
C THR A 44 2.50 -7.02 6.26
N HIS A 45 2.52 -8.32 6.54
CA HIS A 45 3.64 -8.96 7.23
C HIS A 45 4.93 -8.88 6.41
N THR A 46 4.84 -9.12 5.10
CA THR A 46 6.01 -9.00 4.20
C THR A 46 6.44 -7.54 4.03
N ALA A 47 5.50 -6.59 3.96
CA ALA A 47 5.80 -5.16 3.91
C ALA A 47 6.53 -4.68 5.17
N THR A 48 6.12 -5.13 6.35
CA THR A 48 6.83 -4.85 7.61
C THR A 48 8.23 -5.46 7.60
N ALA A 49 8.38 -6.70 7.14
CA ALA A 49 9.70 -7.33 7.00
C ALA A 49 10.62 -6.54 6.04
N LEU A 50 10.06 -5.93 4.99
CA LEU A 50 10.80 -5.02 4.11
C LEU A 50 11.24 -3.76 4.84
N VAL A 51 10.38 -3.13 5.66
CA VAL A 51 10.76 -1.96 6.48
C VAL A 51 11.95 -2.29 7.38
N ASP A 52 11.88 -3.41 8.11
CA ASP A 52 12.95 -3.87 9.00
C ASP A 52 14.24 -4.19 8.20
N GLY A 53 14.09 -4.80 7.02
CA GLY A 53 15.19 -5.08 6.10
C GLY A 53 15.88 -3.80 5.60
N VAL A 54 15.12 -2.75 5.31
CA VAL A 54 15.67 -1.46 4.87
C VAL A 54 16.38 -0.74 6.02
N ASP A 55 15.88 -0.83 7.26
CA ASP A 55 16.58 -0.27 8.42
C ASP A 55 17.88 -1.03 8.75
N THR A 56 17.87 -2.35 8.57
CA THR A 56 19.09 -3.17 8.61
C THR A 56 20.07 -2.73 7.52
N LEU A 57 19.58 -2.50 6.30
CA LEU A 57 20.39 -2.00 5.20
C LEU A 57 20.97 -0.61 5.49
N ARG A 58 20.20 0.33 6.04
CA ARG A 58 20.69 1.67 6.44
C ARG A 58 21.86 1.56 7.41
N THR A 59 21.69 0.75 8.45
CA THR A 59 22.73 0.53 9.46
C THR A 59 23.99 -0.07 8.83
N ALA A 60 23.84 -1.01 7.89
CA ALA A 60 24.97 -1.62 7.21
C ALA A 60 25.61 -0.68 6.16
N ALA A 61 24.82 0.16 5.49
CA ALA A 61 25.28 1.13 4.51
C ALA A 61 26.20 2.20 5.13
N ASP A 62 25.95 2.58 6.38
CA ASP A 62 26.84 3.48 7.14
C ASP A 62 28.26 2.91 7.34
N LYS A 63 28.41 1.59 7.19
CA LYS A 63 29.69 0.87 7.26
C LYS A 63 30.16 0.35 5.91
N ALA A 64 29.44 0.63 4.83
CA ALA A 64 29.68 0.01 3.52
C ALA A 64 31.06 0.28 2.91
N VAL A 65 31.71 1.39 3.27
CA VAL A 65 33.06 1.71 2.80
C VAL A 65 34.09 0.74 3.41
N ASP A 66 33.89 0.34 4.68
CA ASP A 66 34.80 -0.54 5.41
C ASP A 66 34.38 -2.02 5.30
N ASP A 67 33.08 -2.29 5.29
CA ASP A 67 32.48 -3.62 5.17
C ASP A 67 31.24 -3.62 4.24
N PRO A 68 31.44 -3.80 2.92
CA PRO A 68 30.33 -3.89 1.98
C PRO A 68 29.56 -5.22 2.07
N GLN A 69 30.06 -6.25 2.79
CA GLN A 69 29.38 -7.55 2.87
C GLN A 69 28.09 -7.46 3.67
N GLY A 70 28.08 -6.70 4.76
CA GLY A 70 26.88 -6.46 5.56
C GLY A 70 25.74 -5.86 4.74
N ALA A 71 26.04 -4.83 3.94
CA ALA A 71 25.06 -4.17 3.08
C ALA A 71 24.56 -5.09 1.95
N ASN A 72 25.46 -5.87 1.32
CA ASN A 72 25.05 -6.85 0.31
C ASN A 72 24.10 -7.91 0.88
N LYS A 73 24.37 -8.44 2.07
CA LYS A 73 23.50 -9.42 2.73
C LYS A 73 22.11 -8.84 3.06
N ALA A 74 22.04 -7.58 3.46
CA ALA A 74 20.77 -6.90 3.69
C ALA A 74 19.99 -6.73 2.37
N LEU A 75 20.66 -6.35 1.28
CA LEU A 75 20.05 -6.28 -0.06
C LEU A 75 19.54 -7.64 -0.56
N ASP A 76 20.26 -8.73 -0.29
CA ASP A 76 19.82 -10.09 -0.64
C ASP A 76 18.56 -10.51 0.13
N THR A 77 18.46 -10.13 1.39
CA THR A 77 17.25 -10.35 2.21
C THR A 77 16.05 -9.61 1.61
N LEU A 78 16.22 -8.33 1.26
CA LEU A 78 15.18 -7.53 0.64
C LEU A 78 14.72 -8.12 -0.70
N ASP A 79 15.66 -8.54 -1.55
CA ASP A 79 15.36 -9.20 -2.84
C ASP A 79 14.50 -10.46 -2.64
N ALA A 80 14.86 -11.30 -1.64
CA ALA A 80 14.11 -12.50 -1.31
C ALA A 80 12.67 -12.20 -0.85
N ASP A 81 12.48 -11.17 -0.02
CA ASP A 81 11.16 -10.79 0.47
C ASP A 81 10.28 -10.16 -0.63
N LEU A 82 10.88 -9.37 -1.54
CA LEU A 82 10.17 -8.86 -2.72
C LEU A 82 9.69 -9.97 -3.64
N ARG A 83 10.49 -11.03 -3.82
CA ARG A 83 10.08 -12.21 -4.61
C ARG A 83 8.90 -12.93 -3.99
N LYS A 84 8.83 -13.04 -2.66
CA LYS A 84 7.65 -13.62 -1.97
C LYS A 84 6.43 -12.74 -2.13
N LEU A 85 6.60 -11.42 -2.04
CA LEU A 85 5.52 -10.47 -2.18
C LEU A 85 4.92 -10.50 -3.58
N SER A 86 5.77 -10.47 -4.61
CA SER A 86 5.37 -10.57 -6.02
C SER A 86 4.64 -11.87 -6.33
N ALA A 87 5.01 -13.00 -5.71
CA ALA A 87 4.33 -14.27 -5.90
C ALA A 87 2.94 -14.34 -5.21
N SER A 88 2.65 -13.43 -4.29
CA SER A 88 1.44 -13.46 -3.46
C SER A 88 0.34 -12.49 -3.92
N THR A 89 0.62 -11.68 -4.94
CA THR A 89 -0.23 -10.58 -5.38
C THR A 89 -0.29 -10.43 -6.90
N ASP A 90 -1.44 -9.98 -7.39
CA ASP A 90 -1.66 -9.61 -8.80
C ASP A 90 -1.92 -8.09 -8.94
N ASP A 91 -1.63 -7.31 -7.89
CA ASP A 91 -1.90 -5.87 -7.86
C ASP A 91 -0.86 -5.10 -8.71
N PRO A 92 -1.30 -4.27 -9.67
CA PRO A 92 -0.40 -3.55 -10.58
C PRO A 92 0.35 -2.41 -9.89
N GLU A 93 -0.20 -1.77 -8.86
CA GLU A 93 0.47 -0.71 -8.11
C GLU A 93 1.56 -1.31 -7.21
N LEU A 94 1.25 -2.45 -6.57
CA LEU A 94 2.24 -3.20 -5.81
C LEU A 94 3.37 -3.71 -6.72
N SER A 95 3.04 -4.20 -7.92
CA SER A 95 4.05 -4.63 -8.90
C SER A 95 5.00 -3.49 -9.29
N LYS A 96 4.47 -2.29 -9.56
CA LYS A 96 5.30 -1.10 -9.84
C LYS A 96 6.19 -0.71 -8.67
N ALA A 97 5.66 -0.79 -7.44
CA ALA A 97 6.42 -0.48 -6.24
C ALA A 97 7.57 -1.49 -6.02
N ILE A 98 7.31 -2.77 -6.26
CA ILE A 98 8.33 -3.84 -6.26
C ILE A 98 9.41 -3.58 -7.32
N ASP A 99 9.02 -3.20 -8.55
CA ASP A 99 9.98 -2.87 -9.61
C ASP A 99 10.87 -1.68 -9.25
N LYS A 100 10.29 -0.63 -8.64
CA LYS A 100 11.03 0.53 -8.14
C LYS A 100 12.03 0.13 -7.04
N MET A 101 11.62 -0.74 -6.13
CA MET A 101 12.48 -1.29 -5.07
C MET A 101 13.65 -2.10 -5.66
N ASN A 102 13.37 -2.97 -6.64
CA ASN A 102 14.39 -3.75 -7.36
C ASN A 102 15.40 -2.84 -8.08
N GLY A 103 14.93 -1.75 -8.68
CA GLY A 103 15.79 -0.71 -9.26
C GLY A 103 16.73 -0.10 -8.21
N GLY A 104 16.19 0.32 -7.07
CA GLY A 104 16.98 0.86 -5.96
C GLY A 104 18.01 -0.13 -5.42
N ILE A 105 17.65 -1.41 -5.26
CA ILE A 105 18.58 -2.48 -4.85
C ILE A 105 19.74 -2.61 -5.83
N LYS A 106 19.47 -2.56 -7.14
CA LYS A 106 20.50 -2.63 -8.19
C LYS A 106 21.46 -1.44 -8.13
N ASP A 107 20.93 -0.24 -7.92
CA ASP A 107 21.74 0.98 -7.78
C ASP A 107 22.61 0.92 -6.53
N ALA A 108 22.05 0.44 -5.40
CA ALA A 108 22.79 0.22 -4.16
C ALA A 108 23.92 -0.81 -4.34
N ARG A 109 23.66 -1.96 -4.97
CA ARG A 109 24.70 -2.96 -5.31
C ARG A 109 25.79 -2.36 -6.21
N THR A 110 25.43 -1.46 -7.12
CA THR A 110 26.40 -0.76 -7.97
C THR A 110 27.30 0.16 -7.17
N ALA A 111 26.73 0.96 -6.26
CA ALA A 111 27.51 1.82 -5.37
C ALA A 111 28.48 1.02 -4.48
N LEU A 112 28.02 -0.10 -3.91
CA LEU A 112 28.85 -0.99 -3.09
C LEU A 112 30.04 -1.57 -3.88
N ARG A 113 29.81 -1.97 -5.14
CA ARG A 113 30.89 -2.44 -6.03
C ARG A 113 31.92 -1.36 -6.34
N ASP A 114 31.50 -0.11 -6.37
CA ASP A 114 32.36 1.05 -6.60
C ASP A 114 33.02 1.58 -5.31
N HIS A 115 32.92 0.83 -4.20
CA HIS A 115 33.41 1.22 -2.87
C HIS A 115 32.81 2.53 -2.35
N LYS A 116 31.52 2.76 -2.62
CA LYS A 116 30.77 3.94 -2.18
C LYS A 116 29.62 3.54 -1.27
N ALA A 117 29.27 4.45 -0.36
CA ALA A 117 28.02 4.35 0.38
C ALA A 117 26.84 4.44 -0.60
N PRO A 118 25.89 3.48 -0.59
CA PRO A 118 24.73 3.53 -1.46
C PRO A 118 23.75 4.62 -1.04
N ASP A 119 23.11 5.28 -2.02
CA ASP A 119 21.93 6.11 -1.76
C ASP A 119 20.71 5.20 -1.60
N LEU A 120 20.03 5.31 -0.45
CA LEU A 120 18.88 4.48 -0.08
C LEU A 120 17.54 5.20 -0.25
N THR A 121 17.53 6.40 -0.84
CA THR A 121 16.31 7.21 -1.00
C THR A 121 15.25 6.49 -1.83
N SER A 122 15.65 5.90 -2.96
CA SER A 122 14.75 5.16 -3.86
C SER A 122 14.16 3.92 -3.18
N ILE A 123 14.99 3.18 -2.44
CA ILE A 123 14.57 2.01 -1.65
C ILE A 123 13.57 2.41 -0.57
N GLY A 124 13.85 3.50 0.17
CA GLY A 124 12.95 4.00 1.20
C GLY A 124 11.58 4.43 0.66
N GLN A 125 11.55 5.13 -0.48
CA GLN A 125 10.31 5.51 -1.14
C GLN A 125 9.53 4.28 -1.62
N ALA A 126 10.19 3.35 -2.30
CA ALA A 126 9.53 2.15 -2.79
C ALA A 126 8.96 1.29 -1.66
N THR A 127 9.64 1.23 -0.51
CA THR A 127 9.12 0.56 0.70
C THR A 127 7.83 1.21 1.18
N SER A 128 7.77 2.54 1.18
CA SER A 128 6.56 3.28 1.55
C SER A 128 5.41 3.01 0.56
N ASP A 129 5.72 3.01 -0.75
CA ASP A 129 4.77 2.68 -1.82
C ASP A 129 4.23 1.24 -1.66
N ILE A 130 5.08 0.28 -1.31
CA ILE A 130 4.70 -1.12 -1.04
C ILE A 130 3.76 -1.22 0.17
N THR A 131 4.11 -0.58 1.29
CA THR A 131 3.28 -0.60 2.51
C THR A 131 1.91 0.05 2.28
N ALA A 132 1.87 1.14 1.52
CA ALA A 132 0.62 1.78 1.12
C ALA A 132 -0.23 0.85 0.23
N ALA A 133 0.38 0.17 -0.74
CA ALA A 133 -0.33 -0.79 -1.60
C ALA A 133 -0.82 -2.04 -0.83
N CYS A 134 -0.15 -2.43 0.25
CA CYS A 134 -0.59 -3.53 1.13
C CYS A 134 -1.69 -3.14 2.13
N THR A 135 -1.98 -1.84 2.30
CA THR A 135 -2.97 -1.38 3.28
C THR A 135 -4.35 -1.21 2.61
N PRO A 136 -5.39 -1.92 3.07
CA PRO A 136 -6.73 -1.74 2.54
C PRO A 136 -7.34 -0.44 3.05
N GLY A 137 -7.25 0.66 2.29
CA GLY A 137 -7.99 1.89 2.61
C GLY A 137 -7.42 3.22 2.11
N ASP A 138 -6.16 3.32 1.72
CA ASP A 138 -5.51 4.63 1.47
C ASP A 138 -5.82 5.29 0.11
N LYS A 139 -6.92 4.90 -0.55
CA LYS A 139 -7.49 5.67 -1.67
C LYS A 139 -8.57 6.61 -1.14
N GLU A 140 -8.16 7.68 -0.45
CA GLU A 140 -8.99 8.87 -0.21
C GLU A 140 -8.63 10.01 -1.17
#